data_AF-X1DC67-F1
#
_entry.id   AF-X1DC67-F1
#
_cell.length_a   1.000
_cell.length_b   1.000
_cell.length_c   1.000
_cell.angle_alpha   90.00
_cell.angle_beta   90.00
_cell.angle_gamma   90.00
#
_symmetry.space_group_name_H-M   'P 1'
#
loop_
_entity.id
_entity.type
_entity.pdbx_description
1 polymer ?
#
loop_
_entity_poly.entity_id
_entity_poly.type
_entity_poly.pdbx_seq_one_letter_code
_entity_poly.pdbx_strand_id
1 'polypeptide(L)' 'PEMKEKIFLRGQVEKKDKIGLGLGLTLVKKIVGNYNGQIWVEDKNAGDHSKGSNFIIILPEEV' A
#
# COMPACT_ATOMS: atom_id res chain seq x y z
N PRO A 1 2.12 8.69 -8.60
CA PRO A 1 0.73 8.20 -8.32
C PRO A 1 0.54 6.72 -8.67
N GLU A 2 0.75 6.34 -9.93
CA GLU A 2 0.47 4.99 -10.45
C GLU A 2 1.23 3.86 -9.74
N MET A 3 2.48 4.10 -9.35
CA MET A 3 3.29 3.08 -8.65
C MET A 3 2.79 2.79 -7.23
N LYS A 4 2.16 3.76 -6.55
CA LYS A 4 1.68 3.62 -5.16
C LYS A 4 0.49 2.67 -5.04
N GLU A 5 -0.28 2.47 -6.11
CA GLU A 5 -1.34 1.46 -6.13
C GLU A 5 -0.76 0.08 -6.43
N LYS A 6 0.21 0.01 -7.34
CA LYS A 6 0.87 -1.24 -7.75
C LYS A 6 1.61 -1.94 -6.62
N ILE A 7 2.08 -1.23 -5.57
CA ILE A 7 2.77 -1.86 -4.42
C ILE A 7 1.89 -2.84 -3.62
N PHE A 8 0.56 -2.72 -3.74
CA PHE A 8 -0.39 -3.64 -3.08
C PHE A 8 -0.70 -4.87 -3.94
N LEU A 9 -0.31 -4.87 -5.22
CA LEU A 9 -0.56 -5.95 -6.16
C LEU A 9 0.61 -6.93 -6.18
N ARG A 10 0.29 -8.23 -6.09
CA ARG A 10 1.29 -9.29 -6.16
C ARG A 10 1.90 -9.33 -7.56
N GLY A 11 3.24 -9.35 -7.63
CA GLY A 11 3.97 -9.64 -8.87
C GLY A 11 4.12 -8.47 -9.87
N GLN A 12 3.57 -7.29 -9.59
CA GLN A 12 3.69 -6.12 -10.49
C GLN A 12 4.82 -5.14 -10.13
N VAL A 13 5.55 -5.38 -9.04
CA VAL A 13 6.79 -4.66 -8.77
C VAL A 13 7.89 -5.36 -9.56
N GLU A 14 8.27 -4.80 -10.71
CA GLU A 14 9.35 -5.32 -11.57
C GLU A 14 10.61 -5.57 -10.71
N LYS A 15 10.96 -6.85 -10.59
CA LYS A 15 12.11 -7.30 -9.80
C LYS A 15 13.33 -7.32 -10.72
N LYS A 16 14.22 -6.34 -10.57
CA LYS A 16 15.61 -6.56 -10.95
C LYS A 16 16.41 -7.23 -9.81
N ASP A 17 16.24 -6.83 -8.55
CA ASP A 17 17.16 -7.34 -7.49
C ASP A 17 16.56 -7.45 -6.06
N LYS A 18 15.27 -7.79 -5.88
CA LYS A 18 14.65 -7.84 -4.52
C LYS A 18 14.43 -9.25 -3.98
N ILE A 19 15.13 -9.54 -2.87
CA ILE A 19 15.15 -10.78 -2.07
C ILE A 19 13.76 -11.17 -1.50
N GLY A 20 12.84 -10.21 -1.32
CA GLY A 20 11.53 -10.45 -0.71
C GLY A 20 10.44 -10.94 -1.67
N LEU A 21 9.52 -11.78 -1.18
CA LEU A 21 8.35 -12.27 -1.93
C LEU A 21 7.28 -11.20 -2.21
N GLY A 22 7.36 -10.02 -1.58
CA GLY A 22 6.39 -8.93 -1.78
C GLY A 22 5.01 -9.20 -1.16
N LEU A 23 4.94 -10.09 -0.16
CA LEU A 23 3.67 -10.53 0.43
C LEU A 23 3.08 -9.54 1.46
N GLY A 24 3.92 -8.74 2.12
CA GLY A 24 3.49 -7.88 3.24
C GLY A 24 2.33 -6.95 2.88
N LEU A 25 2.53 -6.06 1.90
CA LEU A 25 1.48 -5.10 1.50
C LEU A 25 0.30 -5.76 0.79
N THR A 26 0.54 -6.87 0.07
CA THR A 26 -0.56 -7.68 -0.49
C THR A 26 -1.45 -8.23 0.63
N LEU A 27 -0.86 -8.72 1.71
CA LEU A 27 -1.59 -9.24 2.87
C LEU A 27 -2.36 -8.12 3.59
N VAL A 28 -1.73 -6.97 3.82
CA VAL A 28 -2.39 -5.80 4.44
C VAL A 28 -3.62 -5.38 3.62
N LYS A 29 -3.50 -5.28 2.28
CA LYS A 29 -4.63 -4.93 1.41
C LYS A 29 -5.80 -5.91 1.56
N LYS A 30 -5.51 -7.22 1.67
CA LYS A 30 -6.54 -8.26 1.89
C LYS A 30 -7.19 -8.13 3.26
N ILE A 31 -6.41 -7.95 4.32
CA ILE A 31 -6.93 -7.77 5.68
C ILE A 31 -7.86 -6.57 5.73
N VAL A 32 -7.40 -5.40 5.28
CA VAL A 32 -8.20 -4.17 5.28
C VAL A 32 -9.47 -4.34 4.43
N GLY A 33 -9.38 -4.98 3.25
CA GLY A 33 -10.54 -5.26 2.41
C GLY A 33 -11.57 -6.20 3.05
N ASN A 34 -11.13 -7.19 3.84
CA ASN A 34 -12.03 -8.09 4.57
C ASN A 34 -12.84 -7.36 5.66
N TYR A 35 -12.34 -6.23 6.16
CA TYR A 35 -13.06 -5.34 7.08
C TYR A 35 -13.84 -4.24 6.33
N ASN A 36 -14.07 -4.39 5.02
CA ASN A 36 -14.69 -3.36 4.16
C ASN A 36 -13.96 -2.01 4.22
N GLY A 37 -12.69 -2.02 4.60
CA GLY A 37 -11.86 -0.84 4.72
C GLY A 37 -11.17 -0.44 3.42
N GLN A 38 -10.52 0.71 3.47
CA GLN A 38 -9.74 1.28 2.38
C GLN A 38 -8.30 1.52 2.82
N ILE A 39 -7.37 1.41 1.89
CA ILE A 39 -5.94 1.67 2.12
C ILE A 39 -5.29 2.24 0.86
N TRP A 40 -4.47 3.27 1.04
CA TRP A 40 -3.63 3.90 0.02
C TRP A 40 -2.38 4.54 0.64
N VAL A 41 -1.55 5.18 -0.18
CA VAL A 41 -0.29 5.80 0.24
C VAL A 41 -0.19 7.22 -0.30
N GLU A 42 0.20 8.14 0.56
CA GLU A 42 0.53 9.52 0.23
C GLU A 42 2.00 9.81 0.49
N ASP A 43 2.55 10.84 -0.15
CA ASP A 43 3.87 11.34 0.23
C ASP A 43 3.74 11.98 1.62
N LYS A 44 4.71 11.77 2.50
CA LYS A 44 4.71 12.40 3.81
C LYS A 44 4.62 13.92 3.70
N ASN A 45 5.36 14.47 2.73
CA ASN A 45 5.30 15.86 2.33
C ASN A 45 4.74 15.89 0.90
N ALA A 46 3.64 16.62 0.68
CA ALA A 46 2.95 16.63 -0.61
C ALA A 46 3.91 16.93 -1.78
N GLY A 47 4.01 15.99 -2.72
CA GLY A 47 4.87 16.10 -3.89
C GLY A 47 6.34 15.71 -3.69
N ASP A 48 6.80 15.47 -2.45
CA ASP A 48 8.18 15.07 -2.16
C ASP A 48 8.25 13.64 -1.59
N HIS A 49 8.37 12.68 -2.49
CA HIS A 49 8.51 11.25 -2.16
C HIS A 49 9.83 10.90 -1.47
N SER A 50 10.82 11.80 -1.42
CA SER A 50 12.12 11.55 -0.78
C SER A 50 12.06 11.66 0.75
N LYS A 51 11.00 12.29 1.29
CA LYS A 51 10.83 12.54 2.73
C LYS A 51 10.03 11.45 3.45
N GLY A 52 9.67 10.39 2.74
CA GLY A 52 8.92 9.24 3.24
C GLY A 52 7.46 9.25 2.79
N SER A 53 6.72 8.27 3.30
CA SER A 53 5.35 7.98 2.87
C SER A 53 4.43 7.76 4.07
N ASN A 54 3.19 8.19 3.95
CA ASN A 54 2.12 7.90 4.90
C ASN A 54 1.21 6.82 4.32
N PHE A 55 1.03 5.71 5.05
CA PHE A 55 0.08 4.66 4.72
C PHE A 55 -1.22 4.95 5.47
N ILE A 56 -2.29 5.22 4.74
CA ILE A 56 -3.56 5.65 5.32
C ILE A 56 -4.55 4.49 5.21
N ILE A 57 -5.22 4.18 6.31
CA ILE A 57 -6.22 3.12 6.42
C ILE A 57 -7.50 3.74 6.96
N ILE A 58 -8.62 3.50 6.29
CA ILE A 58 -9.96 3.82 6.77
C ILE A 58 -10.69 2.50 7.01
N LEU A 59 -11.26 2.33 8.18
CA LEU A 59 -12.16 1.23 8.52
C LEU A 59 -13.56 1.79 8.78
N PRO A 60 -14.64 1.08 8.40
CA PRO A 60 -15.99 1.44 8.81
C PRO A 60 -16.11 1.42 10.33
N GLU A 61 -16.93 2.33 10.87
CA GLU A 61 -17.36 2.26 12.27
C GLU A 61 -18.40 1.14 12.43
N GLU A 62 -18.39 0.49 13.59
CA GLU A 62 -19.43 -0.47 13.94
C GLU A 62 -20.76 0.28 14.18
N VAL A 63 -21.86 -0.26 13.66
CA VAL A 63 -23.21 0.34 13.77
C VAL A 63 -23.96 -0.27 14.93
#